data_AF-A0A7W0JHZ7-F1
#
_entry.id   AF-A0A7W0JHZ7-F1
#
_cell.length_a   1.000
_cell.length_b   1.000
_cell.length_c   1.000
_cell.angle_alpha   90.00
_cell.angle_beta   90.00
_cell.angle_gamma   90.00
#
_symmetry.space_group_name_H-M   'P 1'
#
loop_
_entity.id
_entity.type
_entity.pdbx_description
1 polymer ?
#
loop_
_entity_poly.entity_id
_entity_poly.type
_entity_poly.pdbx_seq_one_letter_code
_entity_poly.pdbx_strand_id
1 'polypeptide(L)' 'MPDQIESKKIPATMRALELHSYDGADSLALVERPVPRPGAGEVLVRVAAT' A
#
# COMPACT_ATOMS: atom_id res chain seq x y z
N MET A 1 -11.68 5.52 22.79
CA MET A 1 -11.80 4.08 22.48
C MET A 1 -10.73 3.78 21.45
N PRO A 2 -9.66 3.02 21.75
CA PRO A 2 -8.74 2.62 20.70
C PRO A 2 -9.48 1.66 19.78
N ASP A 3 -9.57 2.03 18.50
CA ASP A 3 -10.12 1.20 17.44
C ASP A 3 -9.57 -0.20 17.59
N GLN A 4 -10.47 -1.12 17.91
CA GLN A 4 -10.21 -2.54 17.90
C GLN A 4 -9.65 -2.85 16.51
N ILE A 5 -8.38 -3.28 16.45
CA ILE A 5 -7.85 -3.93 15.25
C ILE A 5 -8.54 -5.30 15.24
N GLU A 6 -9.82 -5.30 14.85
CA GLU A 6 -10.50 -6.49 14.38
C GLU A 6 -9.55 -7.16 13.40
N SER A 7 -9.50 -8.50 13.47
CA SER A 7 -8.71 -9.37 12.59
C SER A 7 -9.20 -9.26 11.13
N LYS A 8 -9.07 -8.07 10.55
CA LYS A 8 -9.40 -7.76 9.18
C LYS A 8 -8.28 -8.39 8.37
N LYS A 9 -8.61 -9.48 7.69
CA LYS A 9 -7.66 -10.21 6.84
C LYS A 9 -6.92 -9.21 5.96
N ILE A 10 -5.59 -9.33 5.95
CA ILE A 10 -4.74 -8.54 5.06
C ILE A 10 -5.15 -8.89 3.62
N PRO A 11 -5.47 -7.91 2.77
CA PRO A 11 -5.88 -8.18 1.40
C PRO A 11 -4.70 -8.75 0.60
N ALA A 12 -4.99 -9.47 -0.49
CA ALA A 12 -3.95 -10.02 -1.37
C ALA A 12 -3.27 -8.93 -2.20
N THR A 13 -3.99 -7.85 -2.52
CA THR A 13 -3.52 -6.68 -3.26
C THR A 13 -3.76 -5.38 -2.50
N MET A 14 -2.98 -4.36 -2.82
CA MET A 14 -3.14 -2.98 -2.39
C MET A 14 -3.15 -2.06 -3.61
N ARG A 15 -3.67 -0.85 -3.42
CA ARG A 15 -3.52 0.23 -4.41
C ARG A 15 -2.27 1.03 -4.11
N ALA A 16 -1.49 1.32 -5.13
CA ALA A 16 -0.28 2.15 -5.03
C ALA A 16 -0.25 3.16 -6.18
N LEU A 17 0.34 4.34 -5.95
CA LEU A 17 0.75 5.21 -7.04
C LEU A 17 2.10 4.70 -7.56
N GLU A 18 2.15 4.40 -8.85
CA GLU A 18 3.34 3.87 -9.50
C GLU A 18 3.75 4.74 -10.68
N LEU A 19 5.06 4.97 -10.79
CA LEU A 19 5.66 5.62 -11.93
C LEU A 19 5.83 4.61 -13.07
N HIS A 20 5.14 4.80 -14.19
CA HIS A 20 5.22 3.90 -15.35
C HIS A 20 6.24 4.35 -16.40
N SER A 21 6.65 5.62 -16.39
CA SER A 21 7.69 6.19 -17.27
C SER A 21 8.28 7.47 -16.66
N TYR A 22 9.42 7.92 -17.21
CA TYR A 22 10.16 9.09 -16.72
C TYR A 22 9.89 10.36 -17.56
N ASP A 23 8.69 10.49 -18.11
CA ASP A 23 8.29 11.54 -19.06
C ASP A 23 7.52 12.72 -18.43
N GLY A 24 7.19 12.67 -17.14
CA GLY A 24 6.62 13.82 -16.44
C GLY A 24 5.81 13.46 -15.20
N ALA A 25 5.05 14.44 -14.68
CA ALA A 25 4.17 14.24 -13.52
C ALA A 25 2.96 13.35 -13.86
N ASP A 26 2.53 13.34 -15.12
CA ASP A 26 1.40 12.55 -15.61
C ASP A 26 1.71 11.04 -15.68
N SER A 27 2.97 10.66 -15.44
CA SER A 27 3.45 9.28 -15.51
C SER A 27 3.14 8.44 -14.25
N LEU A 28 2.45 9.04 -13.26
CA LEU A 28 1.98 8.35 -12.07
C LEU A 28 0.58 7.79 -12.30
N ALA A 29 0.43 6.47 -12.15
CA ALA A 29 -0.85 5.80 -12.24
C ALA A 29 -1.23 5.11 -10.92
N LEU A 30 -2.52 5.11 -10.60
CA LEU A 30 -3.06 4.29 -9.52
C LEU A 30 -3.19 2.84 -10.01
N VAL A 31 -2.44 1.93 -9.40
CA VAL A 31 -2.37 0.53 -9.81
C VAL A 31 -2.67 -0.42 -8.65
N GLU A 32 -3.07 -1.65 -8.95
CA GLU A 32 -3.13 -2.74 -7.97
C GLU A 32 -1.80 -3.52 -7.95
N ARG A 33 -1.27 -3.75 -6.75
CA ARG A 33 -0.04 -4.51 -6.51
C ARG A 33 -0.24 -5.56 -5.42
N PRO A 34 0.46 -6.69 -5.44
CA PRO A 34 0.45 -7.63 -4.32
C PRO A 34 0.87 -6.94 -3.01
N VAL A 35 0.21 -7.28 -1.90
CA VAL A 35 0.64 -6.78 -0.60
C VAL A 35 1.99 -7.41 -0.24
N PRO A 36 3.04 -6.60 0.05
CA PRO A 36 4.34 -7.14 0.42
C PRO A 36 4.29 -7.84 1.77
N ARG A 37 5.15 -8.85 1.95
CA ARG A 37 5.37 -9.49 3.25
C ARG A 37 6.56 -8.81 3.92
N PRO A 38 6.38 -8.15 5.08
CA PRO A 38 7.48 -7.51 5.79
C PRO A 38 8.58 -8.51 6.16
N GLY A 39 9.83 -8.09 5.99
CA GLY A 39 11.03 -8.78 6.46
C GLY A 39 11.31 -8.53 7.95
N ALA A 40 12.48 -8.97 8.41
CA ALA A 40 12.90 -8.76 9.79
C ALA A 40 13.07 -7.25 10.09
N GLY A 41 12.36 -6.75 11.09
CA GLY A 41 12.39 -5.34 11.48
C GLY A 41 11.48 -4.42 10.67
N GLU A 42 10.73 -4.95 9.70
CA GLU A 42 9.76 -4.18 8.91
C GLU A 42 8.34 -4.32 9.46
N VAL A 43 7.47 -3.35 9.14
CA VAL A 43 6.06 -3.36 9.55
C VAL A 43 5.17 -3.07 8.33
N LEU A 44 4.07 -3.82 8.20
CA LEU A 44 3.03 -3.50 7.22
C LEU A 44 2.07 -2.45 7.80
N VAL A 45 1.98 -1.30 7.13
CA VAL A 45 1.14 -0.17 7.57
C VAL A 45 -0.03 0.03 6.62
N ARG A 46 -1.23 0.22 7.18
CA ARG A 46 -2.39 0.72 6.44
C ARG A 46 -2.32 2.25 6.38
N VAL A 47 -1.92 2.79 5.24
CA VAL A 47 -1.85 4.24 5.01
C VAL A 47 -3.25 4.86 5.06
N ALA A 48 -3.46 5.82 5.95
CA ALA A 48 -4.77 6.47 6.16
C ALA A 48 -4.93 7.79 5.39
N ALA A 49 -3.82 8.49 5.11
CA ALA A 49 -3.75 9.72 4.34
C ALA A 49 -2.36 9.85 3.70
N THR A 50 -2.29 10.59 2.59
CA THR A 50 -1.07 10.89 1.81
C THR A 50 -1.03 12.36 1.47
#